data_AF-A0A524GXH6-F1
#
_entry.id   AF-A0A524GXH6-F1
#
_cell.length_a   1.000
_cell.length_b   1.000
_cell.length_c   1.000
_cell.angle_alpha   90.00
_cell.angle_beta   90.00
_cell.angle_gamma   90.00
#
_symmetry.space_group_name_H-M   'P 1'
#
loop_
_entity.id
_entity.type
_entity.pdbx_description
1 polymer ?
#
loop_
_entity_poly.entity_id
_entity_poly.type
_entity_poly.pdbx_seq_one_letter_code
_entity_poly.pdbx_strand_id
1 'polypeptide(L)'
;MTDRCWHLLSGLRRRVDDPELRNRFLNLLAKHNAIVLCAHLHRYAVACRVTDSGTVVQVMVNSVNRGFNIMPPATLQTLYKGSGFVDDNPDFQPATQNARRRILDNEKKFVNYFQSGDVPGYALITIREKDNTVNLSYYNGFSVTPYQIINLTDLQKLKDDN
;
A
#
# COMPACT_ATOMS: atom_id res chain seq x y z
N MET A 1 -3.09 0.02 1.87
CA MET A 1 -3.17 -1.43 2.11
C MET A 1 -3.75 -1.85 3.47
N THR A 2 -4.28 -0.94 4.29
CA THR A 2 -4.84 -1.27 5.63
C THR A 2 -6.34 -1.64 5.56
N ASP A 3 -7.01 -1.66 6.72
CA ASP A 3 -8.42 -2.02 6.93
C ASP A 3 -9.45 -1.29 6.06
N ARG A 4 -9.09 -0.16 5.44
CA ARG A 4 -10.01 0.70 4.67
C ARG A 4 -9.85 0.68 3.15
N CYS A 5 -8.70 0.27 2.62
CA CYS A 5 -8.35 0.51 1.20
C CYS A 5 -7.82 -0.70 0.42
N TRP A 6 -7.78 -1.91 0.99
CA TRP A 6 -7.25 -3.08 0.29
C TRP A 6 -8.11 -4.32 0.46
N HIS A 7 -9.32 -4.20 -0.06
CA HIS A 7 -10.37 -5.23 -0.01
C HIS A 7 -11.02 -5.45 -1.38
N LEU A 8 -10.34 -5.04 -2.46
CA LEU A 8 -10.87 -5.24 -3.81
C LEU A 8 -11.04 -6.74 -4.06
N LEU A 9 -12.25 -7.12 -4.47
CA LEU A 9 -12.63 -8.53 -4.69
C LEU A 9 -12.48 -9.43 -3.45
N SER A 10 -12.44 -8.88 -2.22
CA SER A 10 -12.33 -9.68 -0.99
C SER A 10 -13.66 -10.19 -0.43
N GLY A 11 -14.79 -9.87 -1.08
CA GLY A 11 -16.12 -10.18 -0.56
C GLY A 11 -16.67 -9.16 0.46
N LEU A 12 -15.85 -8.21 0.94
CA LEU A 12 -16.25 -7.30 2.03
C LEU A 12 -17.30 -6.25 1.61
N ARG A 13 -17.12 -5.63 0.44
CA ARG A 13 -18.04 -4.59 -0.08
C ARG A 13 -19.13 -5.13 -0.98
N ARG A 14 -18.88 -6.26 -1.64
CA ARG A 14 -19.80 -6.95 -2.54
C ARG A 14 -19.52 -8.43 -2.44
N ARG A 15 -20.58 -9.25 -2.51
CA ARG A 15 -20.45 -10.70 -2.62
C ARG A 15 -19.60 -11.05 -3.85
N VAL A 16 -18.69 -11.99 -3.66
CA VAL A 16 -17.87 -12.56 -4.72
C VAL A 16 -18.19 -14.05 -4.73
N ASP A 17 -18.79 -14.53 -5.81
CA ASP A 17 -19.19 -15.94 -5.92
C ASP A 17 -18.02 -16.86 -6.27
N ASP A 18 -17.01 -16.33 -6.97
CA ASP A 18 -15.79 -17.06 -7.29
C ASP A 18 -14.68 -16.75 -6.28
N PRO A 19 -14.36 -17.68 -5.36
CA PRO A 19 -13.37 -17.45 -4.31
C PRO A 19 -11.96 -17.19 -4.83
N GLU A 20 -11.63 -17.63 -6.06
CA GLU A 20 -10.30 -17.47 -6.66
C GLU A 20 -10.14 -16.19 -7.47
N LEU A 21 -11.22 -15.45 -7.71
CA LEU A 21 -11.21 -14.24 -8.53
C LEU A 21 -10.16 -13.23 -8.07
N ARG A 22 -10.02 -13.03 -6.75
CA ARG A 22 -9.02 -12.12 -6.19
C ARG A 22 -7.60 -12.61 -6.45
N ASN A 23 -7.33 -13.90 -6.25
CA ASN A 23 -6.01 -14.48 -6.47
C ASN A 23 -5.61 -14.38 -7.94
N ARG A 24 -6.53 -14.67 -8.87
CA ARG A 24 -6.28 -14.52 -10.32
C ARG A 24 -6.02 -13.07 -10.70
N PHE A 25 -6.79 -12.12 -10.15
CA PHE A 25 -6.60 -10.69 -10.39
C PHE A 25 -5.22 -10.23 -9.92
N LEU A 26 -4.80 -10.61 -8.71
CA LEU A 26 -3.52 -10.18 -8.15
C LEU A 26 -2.33 -10.85 -8.87
N ASN A 27 -2.44 -12.12 -9.25
CA ASN A 27 -1.45 -12.79 -10.09
C ASN A 27 -1.33 -12.11 -11.47
N LEU A 28 -2.45 -11.68 -12.07
CA LEU A 28 -2.41 -10.92 -13.33
C LEU A 28 -1.68 -9.59 -13.18
N LEU A 29 -1.95 -8.83 -12.10
CA LEU A 29 -1.23 -7.59 -11.83
C LEU A 29 0.27 -7.81 -11.65
N ALA A 30 0.65 -8.83 -10.87
CA ALA A 30 2.05 -9.19 -10.66
C ALA A 30 2.75 -9.60 -11.95
N LYS A 31 2.14 -10.48 -12.75
CA LYS A 31 2.67 -10.95 -14.03
C LYS A 31 3.00 -9.83 -15.00
N HIS A 32 2.23 -8.74 -14.96
CA HIS A 32 2.41 -7.58 -15.82
C HIS A 32 3.20 -6.43 -15.16
N ASN A 33 3.86 -6.68 -14.02
CA ASN A 33 4.61 -5.68 -13.27
C ASN A 33 3.79 -4.40 -13.01
N ALA A 34 2.52 -4.56 -12.63
CA ALA A 34 1.67 -3.42 -12.34
C ALA A 34 2.08 -2.74 -11.02
N ILE A 35 2.08 -1.40 -11.04
CA ILE A 35 2.20 -0.56 -9.84
C ILE A 35 0.81 0.04 -9.58
N VAL A 36 0.23 -0.26 -8.43
CA VAL A 36 -1.14 0.15 -8.09
C VAL A 36 -1.12 1.46 -7.33
N LEU A 37 -1.67 2.52 -7.91
CA LEU A 37 -1.82 3.81 -7.23
C LEU A 37 -3.17 3.88 -6.51
N CYS A 38 -3.16 4.34 -5.26
CA CYS A 38 -4.33 4.40 -4.39
C CYS A 38 -4.36 5.72 -3.58
N ALA A 39 -5.52 6.05 -3.04
CA ALA A 39 -5.75 7.23 -2.20
C ALA A 39 -6.69 6.90 -1.03
N HIS A 40 -7.42 7.90 -0.52
CA HIS A 40 -8.51 7.82 0.49
C HIS A 40 -8.11 7.90 1.97
N LEU A 41 -6.95 7.40 2.41
CA LEU A 41 -6.61 7.39 3.86
C LEU A 41 -5.92 8.64 4.38
N HIS A 42 -5.70 9.65 3.53
CA HIS A 42 -4.90 10.84 3.86
C HIS A 42 -3.57 10.46 4.53
N ARG A 43 -2.93 9.41 4.01
CA ARG A 43 -1.67 8.85 4.50
C ARG A 43 -0.77 8.49 3.33
N TYR A 44 0.52 8.53 3.60
CA TYR A 44 1.52 7.91 2.75
C TYR A 44 1.58 6.42 3.11
N ALA A 45 1.59 5.54 2.10
CA ALA A 45 1.93 4.14 2.31
C ALA A 45 2.51 3.50 1.06
N VAL A 46 3.48 2.60 1.24
CA VAL A 46 3.96 1.68 0.21
C VAL A 46 3.86 0.28 0.78
N ALA A 47 3.38 -0.65 -0.03
CA ALA A 47 3.23 -2.02 0.38
C ALA A 47 3.47 -2.97 -0.80
N CYS A 48 4.15 -4.07 -0.52
CA CYS A 48 4.48 -5.07 -1.52
C CYS A 48 3.82 -6.38 -1.11
N ARG A 49 3.02 -6.94 -2.03
CA ARG A 49 2.30 -8.19 -1.84
C ARG A 49 2.81 -9.23 -2.81
N VAL A 50 3.38 -10.31 -2.29
CA VAL A 50 3.85 -11.47 -3.05
C VAL A 50 2.66 -12.27 -3.59
N THR A 51 2.82 -12.77 -4.79
CA THR A 51 1.91 -13.69 -5.48
C THR A 51 2.74 -14.76 -6.18
N ASP A 52 2.10 -15.84 -6.63
CA ASP A 52 2.79 -16.90 -7.39
C ASP A 52 3.40 -16.38 -8.70
N SER A 53 2.88 -15.27 -9.24
CA SER A 53 3.33 -14.66 -10.49
C SER A 53 4.26 -13.44 -10.30
N GLY A 54 4.70 -13.16 -9.07
CA GLY A 54 5.57 -12.02 -8.73
C GLY A 54 4.96 -11.09 -7.69
N THR A 55 5.54 -9.90 -7.52
CA THR A 55 5.15 -8.96 -6.46
C THR A 55 4.34 -7.78 -6.99
N VAL A 56 3.18 -7.55 -6.37
CA VAL A 56 2.36 -6.36 -6.60
C VAL A 56 2.83 -5.25 -5.67
N VAL A 57 3.26 -4.12 -6.24
CA VAL A 57 3.58 -2.91 -5.48
C VAL A 57 2.39 -1.98 -5.49
N GLN A 58 1.94 -1.58 -4.31
CA GLN A 58 0.92 -0.54 -4.16
C GLN A 58 1.50 0.67 -3.47
N VAL A 59 1.16 1.82 -4.02
CA VAL A 59 1.51 3.13 -3.47
C VAL A 59 0.22 3.86 -3.12
N MET A 60 0.19 4.40 -1.92
CA MET A 60 -0.80 5.37 -1.47
C MET A 60 -0.12 6.71 -1.21
N VAL A 61 -0.60 7.74 -1.88
CA VAL A 61 -0.08 9.09 -1.74
C VAL A 61 -1.14 9.94 -1.06
N ASN A 62 -0.75 10.65 -0.01
CA ASN A 62 -1.58 11.68 0.58
C ASN A 62 -1.54 12.89 -0.36
N SER A 63 -2.69 13.45 -0.73
CA SER A 63 -2.75 14.67 -1.54
C SER A 63 -3.08 15.91 -0.71
N VAL A 64 -3.11 15.79 0.62
CA VAL A 64 -3.29 16.93 1.52
C VAL A 64 -1.92 17.53 1.81
N ASN A 65 -1.69 18.73 1.30
CA ASN A 65 -0.50 19.52 1.61
C ASN A 65 -0.85 20.56 2.68
N ARG A 66 -0.17 20.50 3.83
CA ARG A 66 -0.45 21.35 5.01
C ARG A 66 0.39 22.65 5.03
N GLY A 67 1.07 22.98 3.94
CA GLY A 67 1.84 24.22 3.82
C GLY A 67 3.36 24.02 3.79
N PHE A 68 4.09 25.13 3.92
CA PHE A 68 5.56 25.16 3.88
C PHE A 68 6.22 24.73 5.19
N ASN A 69 5.45 24.59 6.26
CA ASN A 69 5.98 24.12 7.53
C ASN A 69 6.16 22.59 7.46
N ILE A 70 7.38 22.17 7.11
CA ILE A 70 7.76 20.76 6.96
C ILE A 70 7.85 20.14 8.36
N MET A 71 6.79 19.45 8.78
CA MET A 71 6.81 18.70 10.04
C MET A 71 7.39 17.30 9.82
N PRO A 72 8.23 16.77 10.73
CA PRO A 72 8.65 15.38 10.65
C PRO A 72 7.42 14.45 10.67
N PRO A 73 7.48 13.28 10.02
CA PRO A 73 6.41 12.28 10.07
C PRO A 73 6.00 12.03 11.52
N ALA A 74 4.71 12.20 11.83
CA ALA A 74 4.23 12.01 13.20
C ALA A 74 4.42 10.55 13.66
N THR A 75 4.29 9.61 12.73
CA THR A 75 4.54 8.18 12.95
C THR A 75 4.95 7.51 11.64
N LEU A 76 5.98 6.65 11.69
CA LEU A 76 6.33 5.73 10.60
C LEU A 76 6.10 4.30 11.06
N GLN A 77 5.21 3.58 10.37
CA GLN A 77 4.92 2.17 10.59
C GLN A 77 5.55 1.35 9.47
N THR A 78 6.41 0.40 9.80
CA THR A 78 7.08 -0.49 8.84
C THR A 78 6.57 -1.94 8.90
N LEU A 79 5.80 -2.28 9.94
CA LEU A 79 5.20 -3.61 10.08
C LEU A 79 3.75 -3.61 9.61
N TYR A 80 3.41 -4.56 8.73
CA TYR A 80 2.02 -4.83 8.40
C TYR A 80 1.31 -5.53 9.56
N LYS A 81 0.43 -4.82 10.26
CA LYS A 81 -0.16 -5.28 11.52
C LYS A 81 -1.24 -6.38 11.38
N GLY A 82 -1.81 -6.59 10.19
CA GLY A 82 -2.99 -7.46 10.03
C GLY A 82 -4.19 -6.90 10.79
N SER A 83 -4.84 -7.71 11.61
CA SER A 83 -5.95 -7.30 12.48
C SER A 83 -5.63 -6.11 13.39
N GLY A 84 -4.36 -5.89 13.73
CA GLY A 84 -3.93 -4.75 14.55
C GLY A 84 -4.33 -3.39 13.97
N PHE A 85 -4.57 -3.29 12.66
CA PHE A 85 -5.12 -2.06 12.07
C PHE A 85 -6.58 -1.80 12.47
N VAL A 86 -7.35 -2.84 12.80
CA VAL A 86 -8.71 -2.72 13.34
C VAL A 86 -8.65 -2.30 14.80
N ASP A 87 -7.67 -2.81 15.56
CA ASP A 87 -7.45 -2.42 16.96
C ASP A 87 -7.06 -0.94 17.12
N ASP A 88 -6.28 -0.40 16.17
CA ASP A 88 -5.93 1.02 16.13
C ASP A 88 -7.16 1.95 15.90
N ASN A 89 -8.30 1.42 15.43
CA ASN A 89 -9.52 2.21 15.20
C ASN A 89 -10.80 1.34 15.32
N PRO A 90 -11.19 0.95 16.54
CA PRO A 90 -12.28 0.00 16.77
C PRO A 90 -13.63 0.53 16.31
N ASP A 91 -13.87 1.84 16.43
CA ASP A 91 -15.17 2.45 16.12
C ASP A 91 -15.45 2.57 14.61
N PHE A 92 -14.44 2.40 13.76
CA PHE A 92 -14.65 2.42 12.33
C PHE A 92 -15.47 1.18 11.90
N GLN A 93 -16.69 1.37 11.39
CA GLN A 93 -17.58 0.33 10.86
C GLN A 93 -17.64 -0.96 11.73
N PRO A 94 -18.22 -0.88 12.95
CA PRO A 94 -18.18 -1.97 13.93
C PRO A 94 -18.79 -3.27 13.41
N ALA A 95 -19.88 -3.18 12.63
CA ALA A 95 -20.56 -4.34 12.04
C ALA A 95 -19.68 -5.20 11.11
N THR A 96 -18.55 -4.66 10.63
CA THR A 96 -17.64 -5.36 9.70
C THR A 96 -16.32 -5.79 10.33
N GLN A 97 -16.11 -5.56 11.64
CA GLN A 97 -14.83 -5.81 12.32
C GLN A 97 -14.31 -7.24 12.09
N ASN A 98 -15.14 -8.26 12.34
CA ASN A 98 -14.73 -9.66 12.20
C ASN A 98 -14.28 -10.00 10.77
N ALA A 99 -15.01 -9.50 9.77
CA ALA A 99 -14.64 -9.70 8.37
C ALA A 99 -13.34 -8.98 8.01
N ARG A 100 -13.16 -7.73 8.46
CA ARG A 100 -11.92 -6.96 8.25
C ARG A 100 -10.71 -7.61 8.89
N ARG A 101 -10.81 -8.06 10.15
CA ARG A 101 -9.73 -8.76 10.86
C ARG A 101 -9.26 -9.97 10.06
N ARG A 102 -10.19 -10.86 9.70
CA ARG A 102 -9.89 -12.06 8.91
C ARG A 102 -9.20 -11.73 7.58
N ILE A 103 -9.67 -10.73 6.84
CA ILE A 103 -9.06 -10.37 5.55
C ILE A 103 -7.63 -9.84 5.76
N LEU A 104 -7.41 -8.98 6.75
CA LEU A 104 -6.10 -8.39 7.00
C LEU A 104 -5.09 -9.42 7.51
N ASP A 105 -5.51 -10.35 8.37
CA ASP A 105 -4.64 -11.44 8.84
C ASP A 105 -4.31 -12.41 7.71
N ASN A 106 -5.29 -12.75 6.87
CA ASN A 106 -5.05 -13.57 5.69
C ASN A 106 -4.10 -12.89 4.69
N GLU A 107 -4.14 -11.57 4.59
CA GLU A 107 -3.27 -10.81 3.70
C GLU A 107 -1.84 -10.69 4.25
N LYS A 108 -1.69 -10.58 5.58
CA LYS A 108 -0.42 -10.31 6.26
C LYS A 108 0.72 -11.23 5.82
N LYS A 109 0.45 -12.53 5.64
CA LYS A 109 1.46 -13.52 5.22
C LYS A 109 2.01 -13.29 3.82
N PHE A 110 1.32 -12.52 2.98
CA PHE A 110 1.76 -12.20 1.63
C PHE A 110 2.48 -10.85 1.54
N VAL A 111 2.54 -10.08 2.63
CA VAL A 111 3.14 -8.73 2.62
C VAL A 111 4.58 -8.80 3.12
N ASN A 112 5.54 -8.68 2.22
CA ASN A 112 6.98 -8.75 2.54
C ASN A 112 7.62 -7.37 2.76
N TYR A 113 6.96 -6.30 2.34
CA TYR A 113 7.38 -4.93 2.61
C TYR A 113 6.16 -4.06 2.90
N PHE A 114 6.25 -3.27 3.95
CA PHE A 114 5.25 -2.28 4.31
C PHE A 114 5.91 -1.04 4.88
N GLN A 115 5.42 0.12 4.47
CA GLN A 115 5.74 1.38 5.08
C GLN A 115 4.51 2.27 5.03
N SER A 116 4.16 2.94 6.12
CA SER A 116 3.08 3.93 6.14
C SER A 116 3.35 5.02 7.17
N GLY A 117 2.92 6.23 6.88
CA GLY A 117 2.98 7.33 7.82
C GLY A 117 1.92 8.39 7.54
N ASP A 118 1.55 9.12 8.59
CA ASP A 118 0.83 10.39 8.44
C ASP A 118 1.84 11.47 8.07
N VAL A 119 2.05 11.60 6.75
CA VAL A 119 2.92 12.60 6.16
C VAL A 119 2.09 13.35 5.12
N PRO A 120 1.82 14.65 5.30
CA PRO A 120 1.21 15.47 4.25
C PRO A 120 2.19 15.65 3.09
N GLY A 121 1.72 15.81 1.87
CA GLY A 121 2.65 15.96 0.75
C GLY A 121 2.11 15.59 -0.61
N TYR A 122 3.03 15.18 -1.47
CA TYR A 122 2.77 14.68 -2.81
C TYR A 122 3.92 13.75 -3.23
N ALA A 123 3.70 12.96 -4.28
CA ALA A 123 4.74 12.10 -4.84
C ALA A 123 4.95 12.41 -6.32
N LEU A 124 6.19 12.35 -6.76
CA LEU A 124 6.55 12.32 -8.17
C LEU A 124 6.95 10.89 -8.53
N ILE A 125 6.35 10.35 -9.59
CA ILE A 125 6.74 9.06 -10.16
C ILE A 125 7.58 9.34 -11.39
N THR A 126 8.83 8.89 -11.38
CA THR A 126 9.78 9.07 -12.47
C THR A 126 10.05 7.72 -13.12
N ILE A 127 9.79 7.64 -14.42
CA ILE A 127 10.09 6.48 -15.25
C ILE A 127 11.35 6.80 -16.04
N ARG A 128 12.38 5.96 -15.91
CA ARG A 128 13.64 6.07 -16.65
C ARG A 128 13.80 4.86 -17.55
N GLU A 129 13.64 5.08 -18.85
CA GLU A 129 13.75 4.04 -19.87
C GLU A 129 15.15 3.42 -19.91
N LYS A 130 16.21 4.25 -19.90
CA LYS A 130 17.61 3.81 -19.99
C LYS A 130 17.97 2.72 -18.97
N ASP A 131 17.44 2.86 -17.76
CA ASP A 131 17.73 1.95 -16.65
C ASP A 131 16.56 0.98 -16.39
N ASN A 132 15.48 1.10 -17.16
CA ASN A 132 14.19 0.42 -16.95
C ASN A 132 13.71 0.51 -15.48
N THR A 133 13.76 1.71 -14.90
CA THR A 133 13.39 1.94 -13.49
C THR A 133 12.20 2.86 -13.32
N VAL A 134 11.37 2.55 -12.33
CA VAL A 134 10.30 3.42 -11.83
C VAL A 134 10.64 3.80 -10.40
N ASN A 135 10.81 5.10 -10.15
CA ASN A 135 11.11 5.63 -8.83
C ASN A 135 9.95 6.49 -8.34
N LEU A 136 9.68 6.39 -7.05
CA LEU A 136 8.79 7.29 -6.33
C LEU A 136 9.62 8.22 -5.46
N SER A 137 9.48 9.51 -5.69
CA SER A 137 10.03 10.56 -4.83
C SER A 137 8.89 11.19 -4.05
N TYR A 138 8.82 10.94 -2.74
CA TYR A 138 7.80 11.52 -1.87
C TYR A 138 8.29 12.83 -1.28
N TYR A 139 7.51 13.89 -1.44
CA TYR A 139 7.77 15.21 -0.92
C TYR A 139 6.84 15.49 0.25
N ASN A 140 7.40 15.83 1.41
CA ASN A 140 6.64 16.21 2.58
C ASN A 140 6.29 17.71 2.51
N GLY A 141 5.00 18.03 2.53
CA GLY A 141 4.53 19.41 2.33
C GLY A 141 4.99 20.01 0.99
N PHE A 142 5.41 21.28 0.99
CA PHE A 142 6.02 21.95 -0.16
C PHE A 142 7.56 21.88 -0.19
N SER A 143 8.15 20.84 0.38
CA SER A 143 9.61 20.65 0.31
C SER A 143 10.11 20.66 -1.14
N VAL A 144 11.31 21.21 -1.35
CA VAL A 144 12.02 21.15 -2.64
C VAL A 144 12.92 19.92 -2.75
N THR A 145 13.16 19.23 -1.63
CA THR A 145 13.86 17.94 -1.59
C THR A 145 12.89 16.82 -1.20
N PRO A 146 13.03 15.62 -1.80
CA PRO A 146 12.19 14.50 -1.42
C PRO A 146 12.52 14.05 0.00
N TYR A 147 11.48 13.82 0.78
CA TYR A 147 11.56 13.16 2.10
C TYR A 147 12.04 11.71 1.95
N GLN A 148 11.58 11.02 0.91
CA GLN A 148 11.98 9.65 0.61
C GLN A 148 12.01 9.42 -0.89
N ILE A 149 12.98 8.63 -1.35
CA ILE A 149 13.01 8.08 -2.71
C ILE A 149 12.96 6.56 -2.59
N ILE A 150 12.04 5.92 -3.32
CA ILE A 150 11.86 4.48 -3.36
C ILE A 150 11.95 4.01 -4.81
N ASN A 151 12.81 3.02 -5.06
CA ASN A 151 12.82 2.30 -6.33
C ASN A 151 11.69 1.26 -6.35
N LEU A 152 10.59 1.60 -7.02
CA LEU A 152 9.42 0.70 -7.11
C LEU A 152 9.72 -0.54 -7.97
N THR A 153 10.62 -0.43 -8.94
CA THR A 153 11.06 -1.57 -9.77
C THR A 153 11.81 -2.60 -8.95
N ASP A 154 12.65 -2.19 -8.00
CA ASP A 154 13.34 -3.13 -7.13
C ASP A 154 12.36 -3.80 -6.15
N LEU A 155 11.36 -3.07 -5.67
CA LEU A 155 10.29 -3.64 -4.85
C LEU A 155 9.47 -4.70 -5.60
N GLN A 156 9.26 -4.57 -6.91
CA GLN A 156 8.59 -5.60 -7.74
C GLN A 156 9.40 -6.89 -7.87
N LYS A 157 10.71 -6.86 -7.63
CA LYS A 157 11.60 -8.02 -7.70
C LYS A 157 11.73 -8.76 -6.37
N LEU A 158 11.18 -8.22 -5.28
CA LEU A 158 11.15 -8.91 -4.00
C LEU A 158 10.44 -10.25 -4.18
N LYS A 159 11.04 -11.32 -3.67
CA LYS A 159 10.46 -12.66 -3.63
C LYS A 159 10.07 -12.99 -2.19
N ASP A 160 9.34 -14.09 -2.00
CA ASP A 160 9.22 -14.67 -0.67
C ASP A 160 10.58 -15.21 -0.25
N ASP A 161 11.07 -14.78 0.91
CA ASP A 161 12.30 -15.31 1.54
C ASP A 161 12.00 -16.55 2.41
N ASN A 162 10.86 -17.22 2.19
CA ASN A 162 10.39 -18.38 2.97
C ASN A 162 9.90 -19.53 2.09
#